data_AF-A0A1M3FCW1-F1
#
_entry.id   AF-A0A1M3FCW1-F1
#
_cell.length_a   1.000
_cell.length_b   1.000
_cell.length_c   1.000
_cell.angle_alpha   90.00
_cell.angle_beta   90.00
_cell.angle_gamma   90.00
#
_symmetry.space_group_name_H-M   'P 1'
#
loop_
_entity.id
_entity.type
_entity.pdbx_description
1 polymer ?
#
loop_
_entity_poly.entity_id
_entity_poly.type
_entity_poly.pdbx_seq_one_letter_code
_entity_poly.pdbx_strand_id
1 'polypeptide(L)'
;MGLDDQPAELAGLGPIPAEQARALALGGTWRRIVTDPVTGTVLDVGRTRYRPPAALAEHVLARDQVCAGPGCSVPGHRCDLDHTTEYHGTPANRSPLPGTTSAGNLGPLSSRCHRLKTDGGFTLRQVTPGVFEWHTPAGLTYRVTPGQNGHTRKLDTHHHAIPDNPPF
;
A
#
# COMPACT_ATOMS: atom_id res chain seq x y z
N MET A 1 -1.10 -25.58 9.40
CA MET A 1 -1.53 -25.08 10.72
C MET A 1 -1.73 -26.27 11.64
N GLY A 2 -1.42 -26.15 12.93
CA GLY A 2 -1.64 -27.22 13.93
C GLY A 2 -0.44 -28.12 14.22
N LEU A 3 0.78 -27.59 14.26
CA LEU A 3 1.99 -28.35 14.61
C LEU A 3 2.28 -28.39 16.12
N ASP A 4 1.56 -27.58 16.90
CA ASP A 4 1.64 -27.56 18.36
C ASP A 4 0.22 -27.68 18.97
N ASP A 5 0.19 -27.93 20.28
CA ASP A 5 -1.03 -27.99 21.10
C ASP A 5 -1.18 -26.73 21.97
N GLN A 6 -0.64 -25.59 21.52
CA GLN A 6 -0.88 -24.33 22.20
C GLN A 6 -2.35 -23.90 22.00
N PRO A 7 -2.99 -23.32 23.04
CA PRO A 7 -4.34 -22.78 22.91
C PRO A 7 -4.39 -21.63 21.90
N ALA A 8 -5.52 -21.48 21.23
CA ALA A 8 -5.77 -20.36 20.32
C ALA A 8 -6.72 -19.35 20.97
N GLU A 9 -6.58 -18.06 20.68
CA GLU A 9 -7.56 -17.04 21.09
C GLU A 9 -8.75 -17.01 20.14
N LEU A 10 -9.98 -17.14 20.67
CA LEU A 10 -11.22 -16.92 19.95
C LEU A 10 -11.80 -15.55 20.33
N ALA A 11 -11.91 -14.65 19.36
CA ALA A 11 -12.39 -13.29 19.59
C ALA A 11 -13.74 -13.26 20.33
N GLY A 12 -13.79 -12.57 21.47
CA GLY A 12 -14.99 -12.42 22.30
C GLY A 12 -15.28 -13.59 23.24
N LEU A 13 -14.52 -14.68 23.17
CA LEU A 13 -14.67 -15.87 24.03
C LEU A 13 -13.40 -16.22 24.80
N GLY A 14 -12.23 -15.74 24.33
CA GLY A 14 -10.94 -15.99 24.96
C GLY A 14 -10.28 -17.28 24.46
N PRO A 15 -9.35 -17.89 25.24
CA PRO A 15 -8.59 -19.05 24.79
C PRO A 15 -9.48 -20.28 24.59
N ILE A 16 -9.31 -20.96 23.45
CA ILE A 16 -9.93 -22.23 23.09
C ILE A 16 -8.87 -23.33 22.94
N PRO A 17 -9.21 -24.60 23.25
CA PRO A 17 -8.31 -25.72 23.03
C PRO A 17 -7.89 -25.87 21.56
N ALA A 18 -6.66 -26.34 21.34
CA ALA A 18 -6.10 -26.52 20.00
C ALA A 18 -6.96 -27.42 19.10
N GLU A 19 -7.67 -28.42 19.65
CA GLU A 19 -8.60 -29.27 18.88
C GLU A 19 -9.77 -28.49 18.30
N GLN A 20 -10.36 -27.57 19.09
CA GLN A 20 -11.49 -26.76 18.67
C GLN A 20 -11.02 -25.71 17.66
N ALA A 21 -9.85 -25.13 17.89
CA ALA A 21 -9.20 -24.24 16.93
C ALA A 21 -8.98 -24.94 15.59
N ARG A 22 -8.50 -26.19 15.58
CA ARG A 22 -8.30 -27.01 14.37
C ARG A 22 -9.62 -27.34 13.68
N ALA A 23 -10.68 -27.68 14.42
CA ALA A 23 -12.01 -27.94 13.85
C ALA A 23 -12.60 -26.69 13.18
N LEU A 24 -12.51 -25.53 13.83
CA LEU A 24 -12.93 -24.24 13.28
C LEU A 24 -12.10 -23.83 12.06
N ALA A 25 -10.79 -24.08 12.11
CA ALA A 25 -9.86 -23.85 11.01
C ALA A 25 -10.22 -24.69 9.76
N LEU A 26 -10.56 -25.97 9.92
CA LEU A 26 -10.90 -26.86 8.80
C LEU A 26 -12.20 -26.47 8.08
N GLY A 27 -13.22 -26.05 8.83
CA GLY A 27 -14.53 -25.65 8.27
C GLY A 27 -14.67 -24.15 7.98
N GLY A 28 -13.68 -23.34 8.36
CA GLY A 28 -13.76 -21.88 8.36
C GLY A 28 -13.40 -21.24 7.03
N THR A 29 -13.96 -20.05 6.79
CA THR A 29 -13.46 -19.16 5.75
C THR A 29 -12.23 -18.42 6.27
N TRP A 30 -11.12 -18.55 5.55
CA TRP A 30 -9.86 -17.94 5.94
C TRP A 30 -9.75 -16.49 5.48
N ARG A 31 -9.22 -15.64 6.36
CA ARG A 31 -8.80 -14.28 6.04
C ARG A 31 -7.37 -14.09 6.52
N ARG A 32 -6.51 -13.61 5.64
CA ARG A 32 -5.14 -13.25 6.00
C ARG A 32 -5.16 -11.88 6.66
N ILE A 33 -4.71 -11.83 7.91
CA ILE A 33 -4.41 -10.59 8.63
C ILE A 33 -2.94 -10.69 9.03
N VAL A 34 -2.14 -9.71 8.61
CA VAL A 34 -0.76 -9.58 9.08
C VAL A 34 -0.76 -8.48 10.12
N THR A 35 -0.21 -8.77 11.29
CA THR A 35 -0.01 -7.80 12.36
C THR A 35 1.48 -7.57 12.62
N ASP A 36 1.81 -6.40 13.14
CA ASP A 36 3.09 -6.17 13.79
C ASP A 36 3.19 -7.05 15.04
N PRO A 37 4.25 -7.85 15.22
CA PRO A 37 4.32 -8.85 16.29
C PRO A 37 4.53 -8.25 17.69
N VAL A 38 4.92 -6.97 17.78
CA VAL A 38 5.16 -6.30 19.07
C VAL A 38 3.91 -5.56 19.53
N THR A 39 3.25 -4.84 18.62
CA THR A 39 2.13 -3.95 18.92
C THR A 39 0.76 -4.55 18.60
N GLY A 40 0.71 -5.61 17.80
CA GLY A 40 -0.54 -6.18 17.29
C GLY A 40 -1.21 -5.34 16.19
N THR A 41 -0.57 -4.25 15.74
CA THR A 41 -1.14 -3.34 14.71
C THR A 41 -1.38 -4.07 13.39
N VAL A 42 -2.55 -3.92 12.79
CA VAL A 42 -2.88 -4.54 11.49
C VAL A 42 -2.11 -3.86 10.35
N LEU A 43 -1.29 -4.65 9.64
CA LEU A 43 -0.45 -4.20 8.52
C LEU A 43 -0.97 -4.64 7.15
N ASP A 44 -1.77 -5.70 7.06
CA ASP A 44 -2.37 -6.20 5.81
C ASP A 44 -3.69 -6.92 6.10
N VAL A 45 -4.74 -6.58 5.36
CA VAL A 45 -6.06 -7.28 5.39
C VAL A 45 -6.43 -7.93 4.05
N GLY A 46 -5.51 -7.94 3.10
CA GLY A 46 -5.64 -8.60 1.81
C GLY A 46 -6.68 -7.96 0.89
N ARG A 47 -7.41 -8.82 0.16
CA ARG A 47 -8.38 -8.44 -0.90
C ARG A 47 -9.84 -8.61 -0.49
N THR A 48 -10.12 -8.65 0.81
CA THR A 48 -11.50 -8.81 1.32
C THR A 48 -12.12 -7.49 1.77
N ARG A 49 -11.33 -6.41 1.86
CA ARG A 49 -11.78 -5.05 2.20
C ARG A 49 -11.06 -4.02 1.34
N TYR A 50 -11.82 -3.20 0.62
CA TYR A 50 -11.29 -2.02 -0.07
C TYR A 50 -10.89 -0.91 0.91
N ARG A 51 -11.81 -0.53 1.81
CA ARG A 51 -11.55 0.51 2.81
C ARG A 51 -10.61 -0.01 3.91
N PRO A 52 -9.48 0.67 4.21
CA PRO A 52 -8.58 0.26 5.28
C PRO A 52 -9.26 0.33 6.64
N PRO A 53 -9.04 -0.64 7.54
CA PRO A 53 -9.43 -0.52 8.95
C PRO A 53 -8.74 0.66 9.65
N ALA A 54 -9.34 1.17 10.72
CA ALA A 54 -8.83 2.32 11.47
C ALA A 54 -7.36 2.16 11.89
N ALA A 55 -6.98 1.03 12.50
CA ALA A 55 -5.60 0.79 12.94
C ALA A 55 -4.59 0.81 11.77
N LEU A 56 -4.96 0.27 10.60
CA LEU A 56 -4.11 0.31 9.41
C LEU A 56 -4.01 1.75 8.86
N ALA A 57 -5.12 2.48 8.86
CA ALA A 57 -5.15 3.86 8.42
C ALA A 57 -4.28 4.76 9.33
N GLU A 58 -4.43 4.62 10.64
CA GLU A 58 -3.61 5.31 11.65
C GLU A 58 -2.13 4.98 11.49
N HIS A 59 -1.79 3.70 11.30
CA HIS A 59 -0.41 3.28 11.03
C HIS A 59 0.18 3.96 9.79
N VAL A 60 -0.55 3.96 8.67
CA VAL A 60 -0.09 4.60 7.42
C VAL A 60 0.04 6.11 7.59
N LEU A 61 -0.92 6.77 8.26
CA LEU A 61 -0.89 8.21 8.50
C LEU A 61 0.24 8.62 9.45
N ALA A 62 0.51 7.83 10.50
CA ALA A 62 1.62 8.06 11.41
C ALA A 62 2.98 7.87 10.71
N ARG A 63 3.09 6.87 9.83
CA ARG A 63 4.30 6.59 9.04
C ARG A 63 4.59 7.71 8.04
N ASP A 64 3.61 8.07 7.23
CA ASP A 64 3.82 8.94 6.07
C ASP A 64 3.65 10.43 6.39
N GLN A 65 2.80 10.77 7.36
CA GLN A 65 2.52 12.10 7.93
C GLN A 65 2.00 13.19 6.97
N VAL A 66 2.44 13.20 5.71
CA VAL A 66 2.09 14.15 4.65
C VAL A 66 1.86 13.39 3.34
N CYS A 67 1.26 14.08 2.37
CA CYS A 67 1.00 13.56 1.03
C CYS A 67 2.25 12.93 0.39
N ALA A 68 2.12 11.72 -0.14
CA ALA A 68 3.19 10.96 -0.80
C ALA A 68 3.57 11.48 -2.20
N GLY A 69 2.95 12.57 -2.67
CA GLY A 69 3.26 13.21 -3.94
C GLY A 69 4.59 13.99 -3.91
N PRO A 70 5.36 14.06 -5.02
CA PRO A 70 6.66 14.73 -5.04
C PRO A 70 6.56 16.19 -4.56
N GLY A 71 7.33 16.53 -3.53
CA GLY A 71 7.37 17.87 -2.94
C GLY A 71 6.07 18.36 -2.27
N CYS A 72 5.06 17.50 -2.09
CA CYS A 72 3.79 17.90 -1.51
C CYS A 72 3.86 17.89 0.03
N SER A 73 3.38 18.95 0.67
CA SER A 73 3.38 19.11 2.14
C SER A 73 1.99 19.03 2.78
N VAL A 74 0.95 18.67 2.02
CA VAL A 74 -0.41 18.53 2.56
C VAL A 74 -0.41 17.49 3.68
N PRO A 75 -0.88 17.82 4.90
CA PRO A 75 -0.93 16.86 6.01
C PRO A 75 -1.74 15.61 5.66
N GLY A 76 -1.27 14.44 6.06
CA GLY A 76 -1.86 13.15 5.72
C GLY A 76 -3.32 13.02 6.17
N HIS A 77 -3.71 13.62 7.30
CA HIS A 77 -5.09 13.63 7.78
C HIS A 77 -6.05 14.45 6.89
N ARG A 78 -5.53 15.22 5.92
CA ARG A 78 -6.30 15.93 4.88
C ARG A 78 -6.24 15.24 3.52
N CYS A 79 -5.64 14.05 3.47
CA CYS A 79 -5.47 13.24 2.27
C CYS A 79 -6.39 12.02 2.33
N ASP A 80 -6.69 11.48 1.16
CA ASP A 80 -7.29 10.15 1.05
C ASP A 80 -6.17 9.10 1.13
N LEU A 81 -6.44 7.95 1.78
CA LEU A 81 -5.54 6.80 1.71
C LEU A 81 -5.78 6.07 0.41
N ASP A 82 -4.83 6.21 -0.50
CA ASP A 82 -4.94 5.73 -1.86
C ASP A 82 -4.09 4.47 -2.08
N HIS A 83 -4.62 3.53 -2.88
CA HIS A 83 -3.91 2.31 -3.21
C HIS A 83 -2.88 2.58 -4.32
N THR A 84 -1.59 2.34 -4.08
CA THR A 84 -0.58 2.54 -5.14
C THR A 84 -0.78 1.59 -6.32
N THR A 85 -1.15 0.34 -6.03
CA THR A 85 -1.70 -0.62 -6.98
C THR A 85 -3.19 -0.75 -6.75
N GLU A 86 -4.00 -0.34 -7.73
CA GLU A 86 -5.46 -0.35 -7.64
C GLU A 86 -6.04 -1.68 -7.15
N TYR A 87 -6.96 -1.61 -6.19
CA TYR A 87 -7.58 -2.76 -5.57
C TYR A 87 -8.42 -3.62 -6.53
N HIS A 88 -9.13 -2.96 -7.46
CA HIS A 88 -10.01 -3.62 -8.43
C HIS A 88 -9.28 -4.11 -9.70
N GLY A 89 -8.01 -3.72 -9.88
CA GLY A 89 -7.26 -3.96 -11.11
C GLY A 89 -7.75 -3.05 -12.25
N THR A 90 -6.88 -2.17 -12.74
CA THR A 90 -7.20 -1.27 -13.86
C THR A 90 -5.98 -1.13 -14.77
N PRO A 91 -6.16 -0.76 -16.05
CA PRO A 91 -5.04 -0.50 -16.96
C PRO A 91 -4.13 0.66 -16.51
N ALA A 92 -4.63 1.55 -15.65
CA ALA A 92 -3.90 2.70 -15.15
C ALA A 92 -2.75 2.30 -14.20
N ASN A 93 -2.90 1.17 -13.50
CA ASN A 93 -1.78 0.56 -12.78
C ASN A 93 -1.05 -0.35 -13.77
N ARG A 94 0.28 -0.22 -13.91
CA ARG A 94 1.07 -1.10 -14.79
C ARG A 94 1.29 -2.50 -14.17
N SER A 95 0.40 -2.93 -13.26
CA SER A 95 0.46 -4.23 -12.58
C SER A 95 -0.56 -5.16 -13.22
N PRO A 96 -0.17 -6.38 -13.62
CA PRO A 96 -1.11 -7.38 -14.10
C PRO A 96 -2.03 -7.90 -12.99
N LEU A 97 -1.67 -7.64 -11.73
CA LEU A 97 -2.41 -8.11 -10.56
C LEU A 97 -3.05 -6.96 -9.78
N PRO A 98 -4.29 -7.14 -9.31
CA PRO A 98 -4.95 -6.16 -8.48
C PRO A 98 -4.34 -6.11 -7.06
N GLY A 99 -4.27 -4.91 -6.49
CA GLY A 99 -3.58 -4.65 -5.22
C GLY A 99 -4.33 -5.10 -3.96
N THR A 100 -3.63 -5.16 -2.82
CA THR A 100 -4.22 -5.46 -1.51
C THR A 100 -4.45 -4.20 -0.69
N THR A 101 -5.28 -4.28 0.34
CA THR A 101 -5.37 -3.22 1.35
C THR A 101 -4.37 -3.52 2.45
N SER A 102 -3.19 -2.90 2.34
CA SER A 102 -2.05 -3.14 3.23
C SER A 102 -1.20 -1.88 3.37
N ALA A 103 -0.37 -1.82 4.42
CA ALA A 103 0.56 -0.72 4.65
C ALA A 103 1.55 -0.57 3.47
N GLY A 104 1.89 -1.69 2.81
CA GLY A 104 2.77 -1.71 1.63
C GLY A 104 2.07 -1.43 0.30
N ASN A 105 0.77 -1.13 0.31
CA ASN A 105 0.06 -0.69 -0.89
C ASN A 105 -0.77 0.59 -0.65
N LEU A 106 -0.69 1.21 0.53
CA LEU A 106 -1.44 2.42 0.87
C LEU A 106 -0.47 3.59 1.12
N GLY A 107 -0.88 4.77 0.68
CA GLY A 107 -0.24 6.04 1.04
C GLY A 107 -1.23 7.21 1.00
N PRO A 108 -1.00 8.27 1.78
CA PRO A 108 -1.84 9.46 1.75
C PRO A 108 -1.61 10.25 0.45
N LEU A 109 -2.68 10.52 -0.31
CA LEU A 109 -2.66 11.44 -1.45
C LEU A 109 -3.65 12.58 -1.27
N SER A 110 -3.17 13.80 -1.41
CA SER A 110 -4.05 14.97 -1.54
C SER A 110 -4.89 14.86 -2.80
N SER A 111 -6.06 15.50 -2.85
CA SER A 111 -6.94 15.46 -4.03
C SER A 111 -6.26 15.92 -5.32
N ARG A 112 -5.22 16.77 -5.23
CA ARG A 112 -4.40 17.17 -6.38
C ARG A 112 -3.53 16.02 -6.86
N CYS A 113 -2.78 15.39 -5.96
CA CYS A 113 -1.87 14.29 -6.30
C CYS A 113 -2.62 13.03 -6.71
N HIS A 114 -3.77 12.75 -6.09
CA HIS A 114 -4.67 11.69 -6.53
C HIS A 114 -5.08 11.88 -7.99
N ARG A 115 -5.56 13.09 -8.37
CA ARG A 115 -5.90 13.40 -9.77
C ARG A 115 -4.73 13.24 -10.75
N LEU A 116 -3.50 13.57 -10.34
CA LEU A 116 -2.33 13.34 -11.20
C LEU A 116 -2.13 11.86 -11.52
N LYS A 117 -2.31 10.98 -10.53
CA LYS A 117 -2.24 9.52 -10.69
C LYS A 117 -3.40 9.00 -11.55
N THR A 118 -4.63 9.45 -11.29
CA THR A 118 -5.83 8.94 -11.97
C THR A 118 -5.93 9.42 -13.41
N ASP A 119 -5.75 10.72 -13.64
CA ASP A 119 -6.09 11.39 -14.91
C ASP A 119 -4.88 12.03 -15.58
N GLY A 120 -3.82 12.31 -14.82
CA GLY A 120 -2.65 13.06 -15.30
C GLY A 120 -1.58 12.23 -16.00
N GLY A 121 -1.79 10.92 -16.18
CA GLY A 121 -0.82 10.00 -16.78
C GLY A 121 0.40 9.70 -15.90
N PHE A 122 0.39 10.12 -14.63
CA PHE A 122 1.42 9.74 -13.68
C PHE A 122 1.18 8.31 -13.21
N THR A 123 2.25 7.56 -12.99
CA THR A 123 2.15 6.27 -12.29
C THR A 123 2.84 6.34 -10.96
N LEU A 124 2.30 5.61 -10.00
CA LEU A 124 2.78 5.54 -8.63
C LEU A 124 3.01 4.08 -8.25
N ARG A 125 4.13 3.78 -7.62
CA ARG A 125 4.37 2.50 -6.95
C ARG A 125 4.99 2.71 -5.58
N GLN A 126 4.73 1.79 -4.66
CA GLN A 126 5.42 1.75 -3.38
C GLN A 126 6.59 0.75 -3.47
N VAL A 127 7.82 1.22 -3.28
CA VAL A 127 9.04 0.39 -3.37
C VAL A 127 9.18 -0.48 -2.14
N THR A 128 8.99 0.16 -0.99
CA THR A 128 8.84 -0.42 0.34
C THR A 128 7.79 0.43 1.08
N PRO A 129 7.13 -0.10 2.12
CA PRO A 129 6.17 0.69 2.90
C PRO A 129 6.76 2.05 3.30
N GLY A 130 6.09 3.14 2.90
CA GLY A 130 6.54 4.53 3.13
C GLY A 130 7.57 5.09 2.15
N VAL A 131 7.97 4.35 1.11
CA VAL A 131 8.84 4.85 0.04
C VAL A 131 8.14 4.70 -1.30
N PHE A 132 7.87 5.83 -1.94
CA PHE A 132 7.05 5.92 -3.14
C PHE A 132 7.91 6.29 -4.35
N GLU A 133 7.60 5.74 -5.51
CA GLU A 133 8.18 6.11 -6.78
C GLU A 133 7.09 6.62 -7.73
N TRP A 134 7.26 7.86 -8.17
CA TRP A 134 6.40 8.52 -9.13
C TRP A 134 7.08 8.57 -10.47
N HIS A 135 6.38 8.14 -11.52
CA HIS A 135 6.81 8.33 -12.90
C HIS A 135 5.90 9.33 -13.57
N THR A 136 6.50 10.34 -14.19
CA THR A 136 5.78 11.39 -14.92
C THR A 136 5.54 10.97 -16.38
N PRO A 137 4.54 11.54 -17.06
CA PRO A 137 4.37 11.37 -18.51
C PRO A 137 5.60 11.75 -19.33
N ALA A 138 6.42 12.69 -18.83
CA ALA A 138 7.65 13.15 -19.47
C ALA A 138 8.86 12.21 -19.24
N GLY A 139 8.67 11.03 -18.65
CA GLY A 139 9.74 10.04 -18.43
C GLY A 139 10.64 10.32 -17.22
N LEU A 140 10.37 11.37 -16.44
CA LEU A 140 11.07 11.64 -15.18
C LEU A 140 10.57 10.72 -14.07
N THR A 141 11.49 10.29 -13.20
CA THR A 141 11.18 9.46 -12.03
C THR A 141 11.57 10.18 -10.74
N TYR A 142 10.72 10.11 -9.72
CA TYR A 142 10.96 10.71 -8.40
C TYR A 142 10.74 9.66 -7.32
N ARG A 143 11.70 9.54 -6.39
CA ARG A 143 11.52 8.79 -5.15
C ARG A 143 11.13 9.75 -4.03
N VAL A 144 10.06 9.42 -3.32
CA VAL A 144 9.48 10.21 -2.25
C VAL A 144 9.43 9.38 -0.98
N THR A 145 10.07 9.88 0.06
CA THR A 145 9.80 9.47 1.45
C THR A 145 9.01 10.61 2.07
N PRO A 146 7.69 10.49 2.26
CA PRO A 146 6.90 11.51 2.93
C PRO A 146 7.23 11.52 4.42
N GLY A 147 7.00 12.66 5.05
CA GLY A 147 7.23 12.87 6.48
C GLY A 147 7.69 14.29 6.76
N GLN A 148 7.72 14.66 8.04
CA GLN A 148 8.27 15.95 8.47
C GLN A 148 9.75 16.11 8.07
N ASN A 149 10.50 15.01 8.08
CA ASN A 149 11.89 14.91 7.59
C ASN A 149 11.96 14.15 6.26
N GLY A 150 10.83 14.09 5.55
CA GLY A 150 10.72 13.44 4.26
C GLY A 150 11.56 14.15 3.19
N HIS A 151 11.91 13.41 2.14
CA HIS A 151 12.65 13.98 1.02
C HIS A 151 12.10 13.46 -0.31
N THR A 152 12.20 14.31 -1.32
CA THR A 152 11.94 13.93 -2.72
C THR A 152 13.26 13.98 -3.47
N ARG A 153 13.63 12.87 -4.08
CA ARG A 153 14.83 12.76 -4.92
C ARG A 153 14.43 12.42 -6.35
N LYS A 154 14.84 13.23 -7.31
CA LYS A 154 14.77 12.83 -8.73
C LYS A 154 15.72 11.66 -8.94
N LEU A 155 15.21 10.56 -9.49
CA LEU A 155 16.05 9.45 -9.92
C LEU A 155 16.47 9.72 -11.36
N ASP A 156 17.77 9.62 -11.63
CA ASP A 156 18.27 9.76 -13.00
C ASP A 156 17.76 8.57 -13.82
N THR A 157 16.87 8.84 -14.77
CA THR A 157 16.54 7.88 -15.82
C THR A 157 17.58 8.04 -16.92
N HIS A 158 18.34 7.00 -17.23
CA HIS A 158 19.08 6.94 -18.49
C HIS A 158 18.12 7.31 -19.62
N HIS A 159 18.53 8.25 -20.48
CA HIS A 159 17.78 8.67 -21.65
C HIS A 159 17.32 7.44 -22.40
N HIS A 160 16.01 7.29 -22.60
CA HIS A 160 15.54 6.46 -23.69
C HIS A 160 16.05 7.15 -24.95
N ALA A 161 17.09 6.60 -25.57
CA ALA A 161 17.51 7.03 -26.89
C ALA A 161 16.28 6.92 -27.79
N ILE A 162 15.84 8.04 -28.34
CA ILE A 162 14.96 8.03 -29.50
C ILE A 162 15.74 7.25 -30.56
N PRO A 163 15.25 6.11 -31.09
CA PRO A 163 15.93 5.49 -32.22
C PRO A 163 15.91 6.49 -33.38
N ASP A 164 17.09 6.83 -33.86
CA ASP A 164 17.28 7.70 -35.01
C ASP A 164 16.49 7.14 -36.22
N ASN A 165 15.49 7.93 -36.65
CA ASN A 165 14.90 8.07 -37.97
C ASN A 165 14.54 6.80 -38.79
N PRO A 166 13.30 6.65 -39.31
CA PRO A 166 13.05 5.76 -40.43
C PRO A 166 13.58 6.37 -41.74
N PRO A 167 14.17 5.59 -42.68
CA PRO A 167 14.35 6.07 -44.04
C PRO A 167 12.98 6.17 -44.73
N PHE A 168 12.90 7.11 -45.66
CA PHE A 168 11.79 7.36 -46.58
C PHE A 168 11.21 6.09 -47.21
#